data_AF-A0A935Y079-F1
#
_entry.id   AF-A0A935Y079-F1
#
_cell.length_a   1.000
_cell.length_b   1.000
_cell.length_c   1.000
_cell.angle_alpha   90.00
_cell.angle_beta   90.00
_cell.angle_gamma   90.00
#
_symmetry.space_group_name_H-M   'P 1'
#
loop_
_entity.id
_entity.type
_entity.pdbx_description
1 polymer ?
#
loop_
_entity_poly.entity_id
_entity_poly.type
_entity_poly.pdbx_seq_one_letter_code
_entity_poly.pdbx_strand_id
1 'polypeptide(L)'
;MRVLTQMEALALTLAIELPVLAMCARLARWPLRRVLVVGALASCLTHPLAWWAALSMPGTVPVSEFEIGLLAIEVLVTLAEALLFLVLLRVGWVRALGVSVLANGASALAGWWL
;
A
#
# COMPACT_ATOMS: atom_id res chain seq x y z
N MET A 1 -4.29 22.67 1.06
CA MET A 1 -4.40 21.23 1.38
C MET A 1 -4.14 21.05 2.86
N ARG A 2 -4.99 20.29 3.56
CA ARG A 2 -4.75 19.93 4.96
C ARG A 2 -3.73 18.80 4.97
N VAL A 3 -2.65 18.95 5.74
CA VAL A 3 -1.70 17.86 5.94
C VAL A 3 -2.39 16.78 6.77
N LEU A 4 -2.49 15.56 6.22
CA LEU A 4 -3.01 14.41 6.94
C LEU A 4 -2.05 14.02 8.07
N THR A 5 -2.59 13.55 9.17
CA THR A 5 -1.80 12.83 10.19
C THR A 5 -1.51 11.41 9.72
N GLN A 6 -0.49 10.77 10.30
CA GLN A 6 -0.15 9.37 9.99
C GLN A 6 -1.35 8.43 10.13
N MET A 7 -2.19 8.64 11.13
CA MET A 7 -3.37 7.79 11.37
C MET A 7 -4.49 8.06 10.37
N GLU A 8 -4.68 9.31 9.95
CA GLU A 8 -5.63 9.65 8.88
C GLU A 8 -5.18 9.06 7.54
N ALA A 9 -3.89 9.12 7.24
CA ALA A 9 -3.31 8.49 6.04
C ALA A 9 -3.50 6.96 6.07
N LEU A 10 -3.16 6.30 7.18
CA LEU A 10 -3.37 4.85 7.31
C LEU A 10 -4.85 4.46 7.20
N ALA A 11 -5.75 5.23 7.81
CA ALA A 11 -7.19 4.99 7.72
C ALA A 11 -7.69 5.12 6.28
N LEU A 12 -7.19 6.11 5.53
CA LEU A 12 -7.49 6.29 4.12
C LEU A 12 -6.95 5.12 3.28
N THR A 13 -5.70 4.71 3.49
CA THR A 13 -5.10 3.55 2.83
C THR A 13 -5.95 2.30 3.04
N LEU A 14 -6.31 1.99 4.28
CA LEU A 14 -7.17 0.83 4.59
C LEU A 14 -8.56 0.95 3.96
N ALA A 15 -9.15 2.15 3.94
CA ALA A 15 -10.46 2.39 3.34
C ALA A 15 -10.47 2.14 1.82
N ILE A 16 -9.32 2.29 1.15
CA ILE A 16 -9.17 2.09 -0.30
C ILE A 16 -8.72 0.67 -0.62
N GLU A 17 -7.70 0.17 0.07
CA GLU A 17 -7.07 -1.11 -0.25
C GLU A 17 -7.97 -2.28 0.12
N LEU A 18 -8.67 -2.24 1.25
CA LEU A 18 -9.49 -3.37 1.69
C LEU A 18 -10.65 -3.68 0.71
N PRO A 19 -11.37 -2.71 0.12
CA PRO A 19 -12.31 -2.97 -0.98
C PRO A 19 -11.67 -3.59 -2.21
N VAL A 20 -10.49 -3.11 -2.63
CA VAL A 20 -9.76 -3.67 -3.78
C VAL A 20 -9.37 -5.12 -3.50
N LEU A 21 -8.81 -5.39 -2.32
CA LEU A 21 -8.46 -6.73 -1.86
C LEU A 21 -9.69 -7.64 -1.75
N ALA A 22 -10.83 -7.12 -1.28
CA ALA A 22 -12.09 -7.87 -1.24
C ALA A 22 -12.56 -8.28 -2.64
N MET A 23 -12.47 -7.36 -3.60
CA MET A 23 -12.80 -7.63 -5.00
C MET A 23 -11.88 -8.70 -5.59
N CYS A 24 -10.56 -8.55 -5.42
CA CYS A 24 -9.58 -9.55 -5.86
C CYS A 24 -9.83 -10.91 -5.22
N ALA A 25 -10.14 -10.95 -3.92
CA ALA A 25 -10.46 -12.19 -3.22
C ALA A 25 -11.68 -12.90 -3.82
N ARG A 26 -12.74 -12.15 -4.16
CA ARG A 26 -13.94 -12.73 -4.80
C ARG A 26 -13.65 -13.25 -6.20
N LEU A 27 -12.95 -12.49 -7.03
CA LEU A 27 -12.59 -12.88 -8.40
C LEU A 27 -11.70 -14.12 -8.42
N ALA A 28 -10.76 -14.22 -7.48
CA ALA A 28 -9.82 -15.33 -7.38
C ALA A 28 -10.35 -16.51 -6.53
N ARG A 29 -11.56 -16.41 -5.96
CA ARG A 29 -12.17 -17.38 -5.03
C ARG A 29 -11.29 -17.69 -3.81
N TRP A 30 -10.62 -16.67 -3.28
CA TRP A 30 -9.82 -16.77 -2.06
C TRP A 30 -10.67 -16.55 -0.79
N PRO A 31 -10.24 -17.07 0.37
CA PRO A 31 -10.94 -16.83 1.63
C PRO A 31 -10.92 -15.34 2.01
N LEU A 32 -12.03 -14.64 1.78
CA LEU A 32 -12.18 -13.19 1.96
C LEU A 32 -11.64 -12.69 3.30
N ARG A 33 -12.05 -13.31 4.42
CA ARG A 33 -11.60 -12.93 5.76
C ARG A 33 -10.08 -12.98 5.89
N ARG A 34 -9.44 -14.01 5.33
CA ARG A 34 -7.97 -14.16 5.39
C ARG A 34 -7.29 -13.07 4.57
N VAL A 35 -7.80 -12.78 3.37
CA VAL A 35 -7.24 -11.73 2.50
C VAL A 35 -7.33 -10.36 3.19
N LEU A 36 -8.48 -10.02 3.78
CA LEU A 36 -8.67 -8.74 4.47
C LEU A 36 -7.77 -8.61 5.70
N VAL A 37 -7.66 -9.67 6.52
CA VAL A 37 -6.79 -9.64 7.70
C VAL A 37 -5.32 -9.50 7.29
N VAL A 38 -4.86 -10.27 6.30
CA VAL A 38 -3.48 -10.18 5.83
C VAL A 38 -3.21 -8.83 5.17
N GLY A 39 -4.15 -8.29 4.38
CA GLY A 39 -4.09 -6.95 3.81
C GLY A 39 -3.91 -5.88 4.87
N ALA A 40 -4.83 -5.83 5.85
CA ALA A 40 -4.74 -4.86 6.94
C ALA A 40 -3.44 -4.99 7.75
N LEU A 41 -2.97 -6.22 8.00
CA LEU A 41 -1.69 -6.44 8.66
C LEU A 41 -0.52 -5.93 7.82
N ALA A 42 -0.54 -6.18 6.51
CA ALA A 42 0.49 -5.70 5.59
C ALA A 42 0.57 -4.17 5.61
N SER A 43 -0.56 -3.48 5.39
CA SER A 43 -0.60 -2.01 5.41
C SER A 43 -0.19 -1.46 6.79
N CYS A 44 -0.61 -2.08 7.91
CA CYS A 44 -0.19 -1.67 9.25
C CYS A 44 1.31 -1.83 9.52
N LEU A 45 1.99 -2.75 8.84
CA LEU A 45 3.44 -2.97 8.97
C LEU A 45 4.23 -2.04 8.05
N THR A 46 3.76 -1.84 6.82
CA THR A 46 4.49 -1.07 5.79
C THR A 46 4.25 0.43 5.92
N HIS A 47 3.04 0.85 6.26
CA HIS A 47 2.67 2.27 6.27
C HIS A 47 3.46 3.11 7.29
N PRO A 48 3.72 2.67 8.55
CA PRO A 48 4.56 3.45 9.46
C PRO A 48 5.98 3.67 8.93
N LEU A 49 6.54 2.68 8.23
CA LEU A 49 7.87 2.75 7.62
C LEU A 49 7.87 3.70 6.42
N ALA A 50 6.86 3.59 5.55
CA ALA A 50 6.67 4.49 4.40
C ALA A 50 6.52 5.96 4.85
N TRP A 51 5.69 6.19 5.87
CA TRP A 51 5.49 7.50 6.47
C TRP A 51 6.78 8.09 7.05
N TRP A 52 7.53 7.29 7.81
CA TRP A 52 8.82 7.71 8.36
C TRP A 52 9.85 8.01 7.26
N ALA A 53 9.90 7.20 6.20
CA ALA A 53 10.78 7.43 5.07
C ALA A 53 10.43 8.74 4.32
N ALA A 54 9.15 9.01 4.11
CA ALA A 54 8.67 10.25 3.50
C ALA A 54 9.04 11.48 4.34
N LEU A 55 8.85 11.42 5.66
CA LEU A 55 9.23 12.51 6.58
C LEU A 55 10.74 12.71 6.71
N SER A 56 11.54 11.69 6.38
CA SER A 56 13.00 11.77 6.42
C SER A 56 13.60 12.44 5.19
N MET A 57 12.79 12.73 4.15
CA MET A 57 13.25 13.47 2.99
C MET A 57 13.51 14.94 3.34
N PRO A 58 14.65 15.53 2.92
CA PRO A 58 14.95 16.93 3.22
C PRO A 58 13.89 17.87 2.61
N GLY A 59 13.36 18.81 3.38
CA GLY A 59 12.38 19.79 2.87
C GLY A 59 12.88 20.75 1.79
N THR A 60 14.16 20.66 1.41
CA THR A 60 14.82 21.48 0.40
C THR A 60 15.09 20.74 -0.91
N VAL A 61 14.68 19.47 -1.05
CA VAL A 61 14.84 18.75 -2.31
C VAL A 61 13.95 19.34 -3.42
N PRO A 62 14.44 19.40 -4.67
CA PRO A 62 13.61 19.71 -5.83
C PRO A 62 12.38 18.80 -5.90
N VAL A 63 11.27 19.35 -6.41
CA VAL A 63 9.99 18.62 -6.53
C VAL A 63 10.17 17.29 -7.28
N SER A 64 10.96 17.28 -8.35
CA SER A 64 11.25 16.07 -9.13
C SER A 64 11.95 14.98 -8.31
N GLU A 65 12.85 15.35 -7.40
CA GLU A 65 13.54 14.38 -6.53
C GLU A 65 12.61 13.86 -5.44
N PHE A 66 11.73 14.71 -4.91
CA PHE A 66 10.69 14.31 -3.98
C PHE A 66 9.70 13.30 -4.60
N GLU A 67 9.24 13.56 -5.83
CA GLU A 67 8.36 12.64 -6.58
C GLU A 67 9.03 11.29 -6.84
N ILE A 68 10.31 11.29 -7.22
CA ILE A 68 11.12 10.06 -7.38
C ILE A 68 11.22 9.31 -6.05
N GLY A 69 11.43 10.04 -4.95
CA GLY A 69 11.48 9.46 -3.60
C GLY A 69 10.17 8.79 -3.20
N LEU A 70 9.03 9.45 -3.45
CA LEU A 70 7.71 8.88 -3.20
C LEU A 70 7.47 7.64 -4.05
N LEU A 71 7.77 7.69 -5.35
CA LEU A 71 7.64 6.53 -6.23
C LEU A 71 8.50 5.35 -5.75
N ALA A 72 9.73 5.61 -5.28
CA ALA A 72 10.59 4.58 -4.72
C ALA A 72 9.99 3.95 -3.45
N ILE A 73 9.40 4.75 -2.57
CA ILE A 73 8.69 4.25 -1.37
C ILE A 73 7.52 3.35 -1.80
N GLU A 74 6.67 3.80 -2.72
CA GLU A 74 5.51 3.03 -3.21
C GLU A 74 5.92 1.69 -3.82
N VAL A 75 7.01 1.67 -4.61
CA VAL A 75 7.57 0.43 -5.16
C VAL A 75 8.03 -0.51 -4.05
N LEU A 76 8.75 0.00 -3.04
CA LEU A 76 9.24 -0.82 -1.93
C LEU A 76 8.10 -1.38 -1.07
N VAL A 77 7.09 -0.56 -0.76
CA VAL A 77 5.88 -0.99 -0.04
C VAL A 77 5.18 -2.07 -0.84
N THR A 78 4.93 -1.84 -2.13
CA THR A 78 4.28 -2.81 -3.01
C THR A 78 5.02 -4.15 -3.04
N LEU A 79 6.36 -4.14 -3.09
CA LEU A 79 7.15 -5.37 -3.07
C LEU A 79 7.10 -6.07 -1.71
N ALA A 80 7.15 -5.31 -0.61
CA ALA A 80 7.06 -5.85 0.75
C ALA A 80 5.69 -6.50 0.99
N GLU A 81 4.60 -5.85 0.59
CA GLU A 81 3.24 -6.39 0.72
C GLU A 81 3.00 -7.59 -0.19
N ALA A 82 3.51 -7.56 -1.43
CA ALA A 82 3.50 -8.72 -2.31
C ALA A 82 4.21 -9.92 -1.67
N LEU A 83 5.34 -9.71 -0.99
CA LEU A 83 6.02 -10.78 -0.25
C LEU A 83 5.17 -11.30 0.91
N LEU A 84 4.51 -10.41 1.67
CA LEU A 84 3.59 -10.81 2.73
C LEU A 84 2.40 -11.60 2.18
N PHE A 85 1.84 -11.21 1.05
CA PHE A 85 0.76 -11.95 0.38
C PHE A 85 1.24 -13.32 -0.11
N LEU A 86 2.41 -13.38 -0.73
CA LEU A 86 3.04 -14.63 -1.17
C LEU A 86 3.17 -15.62 0.00
N VAL A 87 3.71 -15.17 1.14
CA VAL A 87 3.97 -16.02 2.31
C VAL A 87 2.68 -16.35 3.08
N LEU A 88 1.86 -15.35 3.39
CA LEU A 88 0.72 -15.48 4.31
C LEU A 88 -0.55 -15.96 3.61
N LEU A 89 -0.75 -15.65 2.33
CA LEU A 89 -1.87 -16.19 1.53
C LEU A 89 -1.49 -17.46 0.76
N ARG A 90 -0.20 -17.76 0.62
CA ARG A 90 0.32 -18.92 -0.13
C ARG A 90 -0.18 -18.93 -1.59
N VAL A 91 -0.21 -17.74 -2.20
CA VAL A 91 -0.60 -17.55 -3.60
C VAL A 91 0.66 -17.51 -4.50
N GLY A 92 0.52 -17.76 -5.80
CA GLY A 92 1.67 -17.62 -6.72
C GLY A 92 2.18 -16.18 -6.81
N TRP A 93 3.48 -16.00 -7.07
CA TRP A 93 4.14 -14.68 -7.06
C TRP A 93 3.47 -13.64 -7.98
N VAL A 94 3.00 -14.06 -9.17
CA VAL A 94 2.29 -13.18 -10.11
C VAL A 94 1.02 -12.62 -9.48
N ARG A 95 0.26 -13.47 -8.77
CA ARG A 95 -0.98 -13.09 -8.10
C ARG A 95 -0.73 -12.20 -6.90
N ALA A 96 0.30 -12.52 -6.11
CA ALA A 96 0.72 -11.69 -4.98
C ALA A 96 1.10 -10.27 -5.44
N LEU A 97 1.99 -10.18 -6.42
CA LEU A 97 2.45 -8.90 -6.98
C LEU A 97 1.30 -8.13 -7.63
N GLY A 98 0.51 -8.78 -8.47
CA GLY A 98 -0.60 -8.12 -9.16
C GLY A 98 -1.64 -7.54 -8.20
N VAL A 99 -1.99 -8.28 -7.14
CA VAL A 99 -2.91 -7.78 -6.12
C VAL A 99 -2.31 -6.63 -5.31
N SER A 100 -1.03 -6.71 -4.97
CA SER A 100 -0.33 -5.63 -4.27
C SER A 100 -0.27 -4.35 -5.09
N VAL A 101 0.10 -4.46 -6.37
CA VAL A 101 0.15 -3.33 -7.31
C VAL A 101 -1.23 -2.68 -7.47
N LEU A 102 -2.30 -3.48 -7.56
CA LEU A 102 -3.65 -2.93 -7.69
C LEU A 102 -4.09 -2.18 -6.42
N ALA A 103 -3.83 -2.73 -5.24
CA ALA A 103 -4.20 -2.12 -3.97
C ALA A 103 -3.39 -0.83 -3.71
N ASN A 104 -2.07 -0.93 -3.75
CA ASN A 104 -1.17 0.20 -3.52
C ASN A 104 -1.34 1.26 -4.61
N GLY A 105 -1.47 0.86 -5.87
CA GLY A 105 -1.71 1.79 -6.97
C GLY A 105 -3.01 2.58 -6.80
N ALA A 106 -4.09 1.94 -6.33
CA ALA A 106 -5.34 2.64 -6.04
C ALA A 106 -5.19 3.63 -4.87
N SER A 107 -4.48 3.23 -3.81
CA SER A 107 -4.20 4.05 -2.63
C SER A 107 -3.31 5.25 -2.98
N ALA A 108 -2.20 5.03 -3.68
CA ALA A 108 -1.27 6.07 -4.13
C ALA A 108 -1.93 7.08 -5.07
N LEU A 109 -2.75 6.60 -6.02
CA LEU A 109 -3.53 7.49 -6.88
C LEU A 109 -4.48 8.36 -6.05
N ALA A 110 -5.24 7.78 -5.12
CA ALA A 110 -6.13 8.57 -4.27
C ALA A 110 -5.38 9.59 -3.42
N GLY A 111 -4.22 9.22 -2.86
CA GLY A 111 -3.35 10.11 -2.11
C GLY A 111 -2.82 11.28 -2.95
N TRP A 112 -2.55 11.06 -4.24
CA TRP A 112 -2.11 12.11 -5.17
C TRP A 112 -3.20 13.17 -5.45
N TRP A 113 -4.47 12.79 -5.38
CA TRP A 113 -5.61 13.68 -5.69
C TRP A 113 -6.16 14.46 -4.49
N LEU A 114 -5.67 14.21 -3.26
CA LEU A 114 -6.15 14.83 -2.01
C LEU A 114 -5.19 15.88 -1.45
#